data_AF-A0A2C6L3I9-F1
#
_entry.id   AF-A0A2C6L3I9-F1
#
_cell.length_a   1.000
_cell.length_b   1.000
_cell.length_c   1.000
_cell.angle_alpha   90.00
_cell.angle_beta   90.00
_cell.angle_gamma   90.00
#
_symmetry.space_group_name_H-M   'P 1'
#
loop_
_entity.id
_entity.type
_entity.pdbx_description
1 polymer ?
#
loop_
_entity_poly.entity_id
_entity_poly.type
_entity_poly.pdbx_seq_one_letter_code
_entity_poly.pdbx_strand_id
1 'polypeptide(L)'
;MIKTVMEYRAGKSLLEALKGLADRTENRDLEVFVRAVAISEEYGTNTSEVIIDTSKVISDRIILREEIKNELRGQKLTTTIFLIFLPLTAAGVIGFYDDARHILINTFMGKVVLDVVILLNFIAWYFSGAQRLVDEL
;
A
#
# COMPACT_ATOMS: atom_id res chain seq x y z
N MET A 1 -6.62 24.67 7.51
CA MET A 1 -5.48 25.61 7.42
C MET A 1 -5.85 27.06 7.70
N ILE A 2 -6.94 27.61 7.15
CA ILE A 2 -7.36 29.01 7.34
C ILE A 2 -7.47 29.39 8.83
N LYS A 3 -8.04 28.53 9.68
CA LYS A 3 -8.15 28.74 11.13
C LYS A 3 -6.79 28.95 11.82
N THR A 4 -5.75 28.17 11.47
CA THR A 4 -4.39 28.32 12.06
C THR A 4 -3.75 29.65 11.68
N VAL A 5 -3.90 30.07 10.42
CA VAL A 5 -3.35 31.35 9.97
C VAL A 5 -4.04 32.52 10.67
N MET A 6 -5.37 32.42 10.87
CA MET A 6 -6.12 33.41 11.63
C MET A 6 -5.71 33.44 13.11
N GLU A 7 -5.50 32.28 13.73
CA GLU A 7 -5.04 32.17 15.12
C GLU A 7 -3.67 32.82 15.34
N TYR A 8 -2.72 32.58 14.43
CA TYR A 8 -1.42 33.25 14.46
C TYR A 8 -1.54 34.77 14.27
N ARG A 9 -2.34 35.21 13.28
CA ARG A 9 -2.60 36.64 13.05
C ARG A 9 -3.35 37.32 14.21
N ALA A 10 -4.13 36.56 14.98
CA ALA A 10 -4.83 37.03 16.17
C ALA A 10 -3.92 37.12 17.41
N GLY A 11 -2.62 36.83 17.27
CA GLY A 11 -1.63 36.99 18.33
C GLY A 11 -1.31 35.71 19.13
N LYS A 12 -1.84 34.54 18.74
CA LYS A 12 -1.36 33.27 19.30
C LYS A 12 0.06 32.99 18.83
N SER A 13 0.85 32.30 19.65
CA SER A 13 2.19 31.88 19.23
C SER A 13 2.08 30.92 18.04
N LEU A 14 3.12 30.89 17.20
CA LEU A 14 3.18 29.94 16.08
C LEU A 14 3.04 28.51 16.58
N LEU A 15 3.68 28.18 17.71
CA LEU A 15 3.60 26.87 18.33
C LEU A 15 2.17 26.50 18.77
N GLU A 16 1.44 27.43 19.38
CA GLU A 16 0.03 27.21 19.75
C GLU A 16 -0.88 27.03 18.54
N ALA A 17 -0.67 27.82 17.49
CA ALA A 17 -1.44 27.72 16.25
C ALA A 17 -1.16 26.39 15.50
N LEU A 18 0.07 25.88 15.60
CA LEU A 18 0.48 24.58 15.08
C LEU A 18 -0.04 23.40 15.93
N LYS A 19 -0.07 23.52 17.26
CA LYS A 19 -0.73 22.54 18.15
C LYS A 19 -2.21 22.40 17.79
N GLY A 20 -2.91 23.53 17.69
CA GLY A 20 -4.30 23.55 17.24
C GLY A 20 -4.51 23.11 15.78
N LEU A 21 -3.46 23.01 14.96
CA LEU A 21 -3.50 22.38 13.63
C LEU A 21 -3.33 20.86 13.75
N ALA A 22 -2.37 20.38 14.54
CA ALA A 22 -2.11 18.96 14.76
C ALA A 22 -3.34 18.25 15.34
N ASP A 23 -3.94 18.82 16.39
CA ASP A 23 -5.08 18.24 17.11
C ASP A 23 -6.31 17.98 16.22
N ARG A 24 -6.44 18.71 15.10
CA ARG A 24 -7.60 18.64 14.20
C ARG A 24 -7.30 18.00 12.84
N THR A 25 -6.05 17.66 12.56
CA THR A 25 -5.63 17.12 11.24
C THR A 25 -5.51 15.59 11.25
N GLU A 26 -5.67 14.93 12.41
CA GLU A 26 -5.54 13.46 12.57
C GLU A 26 -4.31 12.89 11.82
N ASN A 27 -3.22 13.66 11.78
CA ASN A 27 -2.01 13.31 11.06
C ASN A 27 -0.88 13.11 12.06
N ARG A 28 -0.47 11.85 12.22
CA ARG A 28 0.57 11.43 13.15
C ARG A 28 1.93 12.09 12.87
N ASP A 29 2.27 12.27 11.60
CA ASP A 29 3.56 12.86 11.22
C ASP A 29 3.58 14.37 11.57
N LEU A 30 2.44 15.07 11.41
CA LEU A 30 2.27 16.45 11.86
C LEU A 30 2.30 16.58 13.39
N GLU A 31 1.67 15.66 14.12
CA GLU A 31 1.71 15.65 15.58
C GLU A 31 3.14 15.47 16.10
N VAL A 32 3.90 14.54 15.52
CA VAL A 32 5.31 14.31 15.84
C VAL A 32 6.14 15.56 15.55
N PHE A 33 5.91 16.21 14.41
CA PHE A 33 6.59 17.46 14.06
C PHE A 33 6.35 18.56 15.11
N VAL A 34 5.09 18.84 15.43
CA VAL A 34 4.74 19.92 16.37
C VAL A 34 5.24 19.62 17.78
N ARG A 35 5.21 18.35 18.22
CA ARG A 35 5.77 17.95 19.51
C ARG A 35 7.30 18.12 19.55
N ALA A 36 8.00 17.74 18.48
CA ALA A 36 9.45 17.91 18.41
C ALA A 36 9.86 19.38 18.49
N VAL A 37 9.15 20.26 17.77
CA VAL A 37 9.37 21.72 17.83
C VAL A 37 9.02 22.30 19.21
N ALA A 38 7.94 21.81 19.85
CA ALA A 38 7.58 22.25 21.20
C ALA A 38 8.67 21.93 22.23
N ILE A 39 9.20 20.71 22.18
CA ILE A 39 10.30 20.27 23.03
C ILE A 39 11.56 21.08 22.72
N SER A 40 11.88 21.31 21.44
CA SER A 40 13.10 22.03 21.08
C SER A 40 13.10 23.45 21.62
N GLU A 41 11.95 24.12 21.58
CA GLU A 41 11.72 25.47 22.12
C GLU A 41 11.75 25.50 23.66
N GLU A 42 11.15 24.51 24.33
CA GLU A 42 11.13 24.41 25.80
C GLU A 42 12.53 24.20 26.40
N TYR A 43 13.35 23.37 25.76
CA TYR A 43 14.71 23.05 26.20
C TYR A 43 15.78 23.97 25.60
N GLY A 44 15.41 24.96 24.78
CA GLY A 44 16.33 25.92 24.18
C GLY A 44 17.34 25.32 23.18
N THR A 45 17.01 24.17 22.60
CA THR A 45 17.83 23.51 21.58
C THR A 45 17.74 24.26 20.24
N ASN A 46 18.54 23.87 19.26
CA ASN A 46 18.47 24.45 17.92
C ASN A 46 17.18 24.03 17.20
N THR A 47 16.09 24.76 17.42
CA THR A 47 14.77 24.49 16.79
C THR A 47 14.87 24.47 15.26
N SER A 48 15.79 25.23 14.67
CA SER A 48 16.02 25.20 13.21
C SER A 48 16.50 23.82 12.75
N GLU A 49 17.42 23.22 13.49
CA GLU A 49 17.93 21.86 13.23
C GLU A 49 16.84 20.80 13.46
N VAL A 50 16.09 20.91 14.56
CA VAL A 50 14.99 19.98 14.84
C VAL A 50 13.89 20.02 13.76
N ILE A 51 13.57 21.21 13.23
CA ILE A 51 12.64 21.37 12.11
C ILE A 51 13.17 20.64 10.87
N ILE A 52 14.43 20.82 10.53
CA ILE A 52 15.06 20.20 9.35
C ILE A 52 15.08 18.67 9.51
N ASP A 53 15.56 18.17 10.64
CA ASP A 53 15.70 16.73 10.90
C ASP A 53 14.35 16.04 10.93
N THR A 54 13.36 16.63 11.62
CA THR A 54 12.02 16.01 11.70
C THR A 54 11.32 16.04 10.35
N SER A 55 11.47 17.13 9.58
CA SER A 55 10.92 17.21 8.22
C SER A 55 11.55 16.17 7.29
N LYS A 56 12.85 15.91 7.45
CA LYS A 56 13.55 14.85 6.71
C LYS A 56 13.01 13.48 7.06
N VAL A 57 12.86 13.17 8.36
CA VAL A 57 12.28 11.90 8.82
C VAL A 57 10.85 11.69 8.29
N ILE A 58 10.03 12.74 8.26
CA ILE A 58 8.66 12.66 7.73
C ILE A 58 8.68 12.42 6.22
N SER A 59 9.55 13.12 5.49
CA SER A 59 9.69 12.96 4.04
C SER A 59 10.16 11.55 3.68
N ASP A 60 11.17 11.04 4.41
CA ASP A 60 11.68 9.68 4.25
C ASP A 60 10.58 8.64 4.53
N ARG A 61 9.72 8.88 5.54
CA ARG A 61 8.56 8.02 5.83
C ARG A 61 7.51 8.04 4.72
N ILE A 62 7.26 9.19 4.11
CA ILE A 62 6.32 9.30 2.98
C ILE A 62 6.86 8.51 1.79
N ILE A 63 8.13 8.72 1.43
CA ILE A 63 8.80 8.01 0.33
C ILE A 63 8.78 6.51 0.59
N LEU A 64 9.15 6.06 1.79
CA LEU A 64 9.15 4.64 2.14
C LEU A 64 7.75 4.02 2.04
N ARG A 65 6.69 4.72 2.51
CA ARG A 65 5.31 4.23 2.37
C ARG A 65 4.90 4.14 0.90
N GLU A 66 5.31 5.09 0.07
CA GLU A 66 5.05 5.06 -1.37
C GLU A 66 5.79 3.92 -2.06
N GLU A 67 7.07 3.70 -1.72
CA GLU A 67 7.87 2.59 -2.23
C GLU A 67 7.25 1.24 -1.89
N ILE A 68 6.90 1.01 -0.61
CA ILE A 68 6.23 -0.22 -0.15
C ILE A 68 4.91 -0.41 -0.90
N LYS A 69 4.10 0.65 -1.03
CA LYS A 69 2.83 0.58 -1.75
C LYS A 69 3.00 0.25 -3.23
N ASN A 70 4.02 0.82 -3.87
CA ASN A 70 4.32 0.58 -5.28
C ASN A 70 4.86 -0.83 -5.51
N GLU A 71 5.72 -1.33 -4.64
CA GLU A 71 6.26 -2.69 -4.70
C GLU A 71 5.13 -3.73 -4.54
N LEU A 72 4.27 -3.56 -3.54
CA LEU A 72 3.10 -4.42 -3.32
C LEU A 72 2.13 -4.39 -4.50
N ARG A 73 1.87 -3.21 -5.08
CA ARG A 73 1.02 -3.08 -6.28
C ARG A 73 1.62 -3.75 -7.51
N GLY A 74 2.92 -3.59 -7.75
CA GLY A 74 3.63 -4.20 -8.87
C GLY A 74 3.58 -5.73 -8.83
N GLN A 75 3.81 -6.31 -7.65
CA GLN A 75 3.72 -7.75 -7.45
C GLN A 75 2.29 -8.26 -7.63
N LYS A 76 1.29 -7.55 -7.10
CA LYS A 76 -0.13 -7.91 -7.23
C LYS A 76 -0.61 -7.87 -8.68
N LEU A 77 -0.25 -6.84 -9.44
CA LEU A 77 -0.66 -6.68 -10.83
C LEU A 77 -0.12 -7.83 -11.68
N THR A 78 1.19 -8.10 -11.57
CA THR A 78 1.84 -9.19 -12.32
C THR A 78 1.21 -10.55 -11.98
N THR A 79 1.08 -10.88 -10.69
CA THR A 79 0.45 -12.13 -10.27
C THR A 79 -0.99 -12.25 -10.76
N THR A 80 -1.78 -11.17 -10.66
CA THR A 80 -3.17 -11.18 -11.12
C THR A 80 -3.28 -11.43 -12.63
N ILE A 81 -2.40 -10.79 -13.44
CA ILE A 81 -2.37 -11.01 -14.89
C ILE A 81 -2.05 -12.47 -15.21
N PHE A 82 -1.02 -13.06 -14.57
CA PHE A 82 -0.69 -14.47 -14.78
C PHE A 82 -1.84 -15.40 -14.39
N LEU A 83 -2.55 -15.11 -13.30
CA LEU A 83 -3.67 -15.92 -12.82
C LEU A 83 -4.90 -15.90 -13.72
N ILE A 84 -5.13 -14.80 -14.43
CA ILE A 84 -6.21 -14.71 -15.42
C ILE A 84 -5.77 -15.31 -16.75
N PHE A 85 -4.52 -15.06 -17.16
CA PHE A 85 -4.01 -15.49 -18.47
C PHE A 85 -3.89 -17.01 -18.60
N LEU A 86 -3.44 -17.70 -17.56
CA LEU A 86 -3.26 -19.16 -17.57
C LEU A 86 -4.56 -19.95 -17.82
N PRO A 87 -5.66 -19.75 -17.06
CA PRO A 87 -6.91 -20.44 -17.33
C PRO A 87 -7.58 -19.99 -18.63
N LEU A 88 -7.41 -18.72 -19.03
CA LEU A 88 -7.97 -18.22 -20.29
C LEU A 88 -7.32 -18.89 -21.51
N THR A 89 -5.99 -19.03 -21.51
CA THR A 89 -5.26 -19.73 -22.57
C THR A 89 -5.58 -21.23 -22.57
N ALA A 90 -5.66 -21.87 -21.40
CA ALA A 90 -6.06 -23.27 -21.31
C ALA A 90 -7.50 -23.51 -21.84
N ALA A 91 -8.45 -22.65 -21.47
CA ALA A 91 -9.82 -22.71 -21.98
C ALA A 91 -9.88 -22.45 -23.49
N GLY A 92 -9.08 -21.53 -24.00
CA GLY A 92 -8.92 -21.30 -25.44
C GLY A 92 -8.42 -22.55 -26.16
N VAL A 93 -7.36 -23.19 -25.66
CA VAL A 93 -6.83 -24.41 -26.29
C VAL A 93 -7.85 -25.54 -26.28
N ILE A 94 -8.57 -25.74 -25.17
CA ILE A 94 -9.62 -26.77 -25.07
C ILE A 94 -10.82 -26.46 -25.98
N GLY A 95 -11.14 -25.19 -26.19
CA GLY A 95 -12.27 -24.77 -27.02
C GLY A 95 -11.99 -24.72 -28.52
N PHE A 96 -10.76 -24.42 -28.93
CA PHE A 96 -10.38 -24.30 -30.34
C PHE A 96 -9.76 -25.58 -30.93
N TYR A 97 -9.22 -26.49 -30.11
CA TYR A 97 -8.54 -27.71 -30.59
C TYR A 97 -9.20 -28.98 -30.04
N ASP A 98 -9.94 -29.70 -30.89
CA ASP A 98 -10.65 -30.93 -30.53
C ASP A 98 -9.70 -32.08 -30.11
N ASP A 99 -8.54 -32.19 -30.76
CA ASP A 99 -7.52 -33.21 -30.40
C ASP A 99 -6.98 -32.98 -28.99
N ALA A 100 -6.70 -31.71 -28.64
CA ALA A 100 -6.23 -31.35 -27.31
C ALA A 100 -7.28 -31.67 -26.25
N ARG A 101 -8.55 -31.32 -26.51
CA ARG A 101 -9.68 -31.62 -25.62
C ARG A 101 -9.82 -33.12 -25.36
N HIS A 102 -9.74 -33.94 -26.40
CA HIS A 102 -9.92 -35.38 -26.26
C HIS A 102 -8.79 -36.03 -25.44
N ILE A 103 -7.55 -35.57 -25.64
CA ILE A 103 -6.39 -36.04 -24.85
C ILE A 103 -6.50 -35.57 -23.40
N LEU A 104 -6.81 -34.30 -23.16
CA LEU A 104 -6.90 -33.72 -21.81
C LEU A 104 -8.04 -34.31 -20.97
N ILE A 105 -9.20 -34.62 -21.57
CA ILE A 105 -10.37 -35.09 -20.82
C ILE A 105 -10.42 -36.62 -20.70
N ASN A 106 -10.07 -37.37 -21.74
CA ASN A 106 -10.26 -38.82 -21.76
C ASN A 106 -9.04 -39.63 -21.30
N THR A 107 -7.84 -39.05 -21.26
CA THR A 107 -6.65 -39.77 -20.77
C THR A 107 -6.42 -39.55 -19.27
N PHE A 108 -5.86 -40.57 -18.60
CA PHE A 108 -5.50 -40.47 -17.18
C PHE A 108 -4.50 -39.33 -16.92
N MET A 109 -3.50 -39.17 -17.80
CA MET A 109 -2.53 -38.07 -17.68
C MET A 109 -3.15 -36.70 -17.90
N GLY A 110 -4.12 -36.57 -18.81
CA GLY A 110 -4.85 -35.31 -19.02
C GLY A 110 -5.61 -34.87 -17.78
N LYS A 111 -6.29 -35.81 -17.10
CA LYS A 111 -7.02 -35.52 -15.85
C LYS A 111 -6.10 -35.07 -14.71
N VAL A 112 -4.94 -35.73 -14.55
CA VAL A 112 -3.94 -35.32 -13.55
C VAL A 112 -3.43 -33.90 -13.81
N VAL A 113 -3.17 -33.53 -15.07
CA VAL A 113 -2.75 -32.17 -15.43
C VAL A 113 -3.85 -31.15 -15.11
N LEU A 114 -5.11 -31.47 -15.42
CA LEU A 114 -6.26 -30.62 -15.10
C LEU A 114 -6.41 -30.42 -13.58
N ASP A 115 -6.32 -31.49 -12.80
CA ASP A 115 -6.41 -31.42 -11.34
C ASP A 115 -5.30 -30.56 -10.74
N VAL A 116 -4.06 -30.70 -11.23
CA VAL A 116 -2.93 -29.86 -10.80
C VAL A 116 -3.15 -28.39 -11.16
N VAL A 117 -3.64 -28.10 -12.37
CA VAL A 117 -3.95 -26.73 -12.80
C VAL A 117 -5.04 -26.13 -11.91
N ILE A 118 -6.10 -26.87 -11.61
CA ILE A 118 -7.19 -26.42 -10.73
C ILE A 118 -6.69 -26.15 -9.32
N LEU A 119 -5.89 -27.07 -8.74
CA LEU A 119 -5.30 -26.88 -7.41
C LEU A 119 -4.40 -25.66 -7.35
N LEU A 120 -3.56 -25.46 -8.37
CA LEU A 120 -2.65 -24.33 -8.44
C LEU A 120 -3.43 -23.01 -8.60
N ASN A 121 -4.50 -23.02 -9.40
CA ASN A 121 -5.40 -21.87 -9.53
C ASN A 121 -6.12 -21.56 -8.21
N PHE A 122 -6.57 -22.59 -7.49
CA PHE A 122 -7.22 -22.45 -6.19
C PHE A 122 -6.28 -21.88 -5.12
N ILE A 123 -5.05 -22.40 -5.02
CA ILE A 123 -4.02 -21.89 -4.10
C ILE A 123 -3.73 -20.43 -4.40
N ALA A 124 -3.61 -20.09 -5.67
CA ALA A 124 -3.31 -18.73 -6.06
C ALA A 124 -4.48 -17.76 -5.87
N TRP A 125 -5.73 -18.22 -6.06
CA TRP A 125 -6.93 -17.46 -5.70
C TRP A 125 -7.00 -17.20 -4.18
N TYR A 126 -6.69 -18.21 -3.36
CA TYR A 126 -6.62 -18.07 -1.91
C TYR A 126 -5.58 -17.02 -1.46
N PHE A 127 -4.37 -17.06 -2.04
CA PHE A 127 -3.33 -16.06 -1.79
C PHE A 127 -3.71 -14.65 -2.27
N SER A 128 -4.34 -14.55 -3.43
CA SER A 128 -4.86 -13.29 -3.99
C SER A 128 -5.95 -12.67 -3.11
N GLY A 129 -6.86 -13.49 -2.58
CA GLY A 129 -7.92 -13.06 -1.66
C GLY A 129 -7.36 -12.53 -0.33
N ALA A 130 -6.33 -13.19 0.22
CA ALA A 130 -5.67 -12.76 1.46
C ALA A 130 -5.02 -11.37 1.34
N GLN A 131 -4.49 -11.01 0.16
CA GLN A 131 -3.88 -9.69 -0.06
C GLN A 131 -4.91 -8.55 -0.14
N ARG A 132 -6.17 -8.80 -0.55
CA ARG A 132 -7.21 -7.75 -0.60
C ARG A 132 -7.61 -7.23 0.79
N LEU A 133 -7.53 -8.07 1.83
CA LEU A 133 -7.85 -7.67 3.21
C LEU A 133 -6.75 -6.81 3.85
N VAL A 134 -5.49 -6.94 3.41
CA VAL A 134 -4.37 -6.14 3.90
C VAL A 134 -4.32 -4.76 3.25
N ASP A 135 -4.74 -4.64 1.98
CA ASP A 135 -4.83 -3.36 1.28
C ASP A 135 -6.04 -2.49 1.74
N GLU A 136 -7.02 -3.09 2.42
CA GLU A 136 -8.20 -2.40 2.97
C GLU A 136 -8.03 -1.95 4.45
N LEU A 137 -6.89 -2.27 5.09
CA LEU A 137 -6.49 -1.80 6.43
C LEU A 137 -5.44 -0.69 6.36
#